data_AF-A0A852EKC5-F1
#
_entry.id   AF-A0A852EKC5-F1
#
_cell.length_a   1.000
_cell.length_b   1.000
_cell.length_c   1.000
_cell.angle_alpha   90.00
_cell.angle_beta   90.00
_cell.angle_gamma   90.00
#
_symmetry.space_group_name_H-M   'P 1'
#
loop_
_entity.id
_entity.type
_entity.pdbx_description
1 polymer ?
#
loop_
_entity_poly.entity_id
_entity_poly.type
_entity_poly.pdbx_seq_one_letter_code
_entity_poly.pdbx_strand_id
1 'polypeptide(L)' 'SSSADPDYCRRILVRDAKGSIREIILPKGLDLDRPKRTRTSFTAEQLYRLEMEFQRCQYVVGRERTELARQLNLSETQV' A
#
# COMPACT_ATOMS: atom_id res chain seq x y z
N SER A 1 35.86 -7.24 10.81
CA SER A 1 35.03 -6.86 11.98
C SER A 1 33.57 -6.95 11.56
N SER A 2 32.95 -8.12 11.77
CA SER A 2 31.54 -8.36 11.47
C SER A 2 30.69 -7.62 12.50
N SER A 3 30.17 -6.44 12.15
CA SER A 3 29.05 -5.87 12.88
C SER A 3 27.88 -6.83 12.68
N ALA A 4 27.68 -7.75 13.62
CA ALA A 4 26.53 -8.62 13.63
C ALA A 4 25.28 -7.73 13.60
N ASP A 5 24.45 -7.88 12.58
CA ASP A 5 23.20 -7.14 12.52
C ASP A 5 22.37 -7.46 13.77
N PRO A 6 21.57 -6.50 14.27
CA PRO A 6 20.66 -6.76 15.36
C PRO A 6 19.77 -7.97 15.05
N ASP A 7 19.46 -8.79 16.07
CA ASP A 7 18.75 -10.07 15.88
C ASP A 7 17.32 -9.92 15.30
N TYR A 8 16.77 -8.70 15.27
CA TYR A 8 15.47 -8.42 14.64
C TYR A 8 15.55 -8.17 13.11
N CYS A 9 16.76 -8.10 12.54
CA CYS A 9 16.99 -7.85 11.12
C CYS A 9 17.47 -9.10 10.37
N ARG A 10 17.08 -9.24 9.10
CA ARG A 10 17.66 -10.18 8.15
C ARG A 10 18.18 -9.45 6.93
N ARG A 11 19.29 -9.95 6.38
CA ARG A 11 19.84 -9.51 5.10
C ARG A 11 19.37 -10.43 4.00
N ILE A 12 18.84 -9.86 2.93
CA ILE A 12 18.46 -10.60 1.72
C ILE A 12 19.09 -9.95 0.50
N LEU A 13 19.38 -10.78 -0.49
CA LEU A 13 19.88 -10.34 -1.79
C LEU A 13 18.70 -10.20 -2.74
N VAL A 14 18.52 -8.99 -3.29
CA VAL A 14 17.48 -8.70 -4.28
C VAL A 14 18.13 -8.41 -5.62
N ARG A 15 17.64 -9.08 -6.66
CA ARG A 15 18.02 -8.81 -8.05
C ARG A 15 17.10 -7.74 -8.63
N ASP A 16 17.66 -6.67 -9.18
CA ASP A 16 16.90 -5.64 -9.87
C ASP A 16 16.55 -6.04 -11.32
N ALA A 17 15.73 -5.23 -11.98
CA ALA A 17 15.31 -5.46 -13.38
C ALA A 17 16.48 -5.41 -14.39
N LYS A 18 17.61 -4.79 -14.01
CA LYS A 18 18.83 -4.73 -14.83
C LYS A 18 19.80 -5.89 -14.53
N GLY A 19 19.41 -6.82 -13.65
CA GLY A 19 20.22 -7.98 -13.25
C GLY A 19 21.26 -7.69 -12.17
N SER A 20 21.33 -6.45 -11.66
CA SER A 20 22.25 -6.12 -10.57
C SER A 20 21.72 -6.68 -9.25
N ILE A 21 22.62 -7.22 -8.44
CA ILE A 21 22.28 -7.75 -7.11
C ILE A 21 22.57 -6.67 -6.08
N ARG A 22 21.59 -6.39 -5.20
CA ARG A 22 21.72 -5.47 -4.06
C ARG A 22 21.37 -6.18 -2.78
N GLU A 23 22.12 -5.89 -1.73
CA GLU A 23 21.79 -6.32 -0.37
C GLU A 23 20.79 -5.34 0.25
N ILE A 24 19.74 -5.87 0.88
CA ILE A 24 18.77 -5.09 1.65
C ILE A 24 18.57 -5.71 3.03
N ILE A 25 18.36 -4.85 4.04
CA ILE A 25 18.10 -5.23 5.43
C ILE A 25 16.62 -5.04 5.70
N LEU A 26 15.94 -6.09 6.16
CA LEU A 26 14.51 -6.09 6.47
C LEU A 26 14.26 -6.67 7.86
N PRO A 27 13.15 -6.31 8.53
CA PRO A 27 12.74 -7.00 9.75
C PRO A 27 12.52 -8.50 9.51
N LYS A 28 12.96 -9.36 10.43
CA LYS A 28 12.72 -10.81 10.35
C LYS A 28 11.23 -11.17 10.33
N GLY A 29 10.41 -10.38 11.02
CA GLY A 29 8.95 -10.56 11.06
C GLY A 29 8.20 -10.12 9.80
N LEU A 30 8.90 -9.59 8.78
CA LEU A 30 8.26 -9.22 7.52
C LEU A 30 8.00 -10.48 6.68
N ASP A 31 6.74 -10.84 6.50
CA ASP A 31 6.29 -11.92 5.62
C ASP A 31 6.46 -11.50 4.15
N LEU A 32 7.46 -12.08 3.48
CA LEU A 32 7.77 -11.82 2.07
C LEU A 32 6.98 -12.73 1.12
N ASP A 33 6.38 -13.80 1.64
CA ASP A 33 5.57 -14.76 0.88
C ASP A 33 4.11 -14.30 0.81
N ARG A 34 3.71 -13.39 1.72
CA ARG A 34 2.42 -12.70 1.64
C ARG A 34 2.25 -12.08 0.25
N PRO A 35 1.17 -12.43 -0.48
CA PRO A 35 0.89 -11.84 -1.79
C PRO A 35 0.88 -10.32 -1.74
N LYS A 36 1.64 -9.69 -2.63
CA LYS A 36 1.60 -8.24 -2.82
C LYS A 36 0.18 -7.85 -3.21
N ARG A 37 -0.44 -6.96 -2.43
CA ARG A 37 -1.73 -6.37 -2.83
C ARG A 37 -1.51 -5.54 -4.09
N THR A 38 -2.31 -5.79 -5.12
CA THR A 38 -2.35 -4.96 -6.32
C THR A 38 -2.74 -3.55 -5.92
N ARG A 39 -2.02 -2.55 -6.43
CA ARG A 39 -2.40 -1.15 -6.24
C ARG A 39 -3.74 -0.92 -6.94
N THR A 40 -4.69 -0.31 -6.24
CA THR A 40 -5.96 0.11 -6.85
C THR A 40 -5.70 1.15 -7.94
N SER A 41 -6.28 0.94 -9.12
CA SER A 41 -6.36 1.96 -10.17
C SER A 41 -7.80 2.48 -10.22
N PHE A 42 -7.97 3.78 -10.04
CA PHE A 42 -9.27 4.44 -10.13
C PHE A 42 -9.56 4.88 -11.57
N THR A 43 -10.82 4.83 -11.97
CA THR A 43 -11.27 5.47 -13.22
C THR A 43 -11.27 7.00 -13.05
N ALA A 44 -11.28 7.73 -14.16
CA ALA A 44 -11.37 9.19 -14.11
C ALA A 44 -12.63 9.68 -13.40
N GLU A 45 -13.77 9.00 -13.59
CA GLU A 45 -15.02 9.30 -12.90
C GLU A 45 -14.92 9.07 -11.38
N GLN A 46 -14.27 7.98 -10.96
CA GLN A 46 -14.07 7.70 -9.53
C GLN A 46 -13.20 8.76 -8.87
N LEU A 47 -12.09 9.17 -9.51
CA LEU A 47 -11.23 10.24 -9.01
C LEU A 47 -12.00 11.56 -8.87
N TYR A 48 -12.75 11.93 -9.91
CA TYR A 48 -13.55 13.15 -9.90
C TYR A 48 -14.55 13.17 -8.73
N ARG A 49 -15.27 12.06 -8.50
CA ARG A 49 -16.22 11.94 -7.37
C ARG A 49 -15.52 12.01 -6.02
N LEU A 50 -14.37 11.36 -5.86
CA LEU A 50 -13.57 11.42 -4.63
C LEU A 50 -13.07 12.84 -4.35
N GLU A 51 -12.61 13.56 -5.38
CA GLU A 51 -12.16 14.95 -5.27
C GLU A 51 -13.31 15.89 -4.91
N MET A 52 -14.49 15.70 -5.51
CA MET A 52 -15.69 16.47 -5.15
C MET A 52 -16.08 16.27 -3.68
N GLU A 53 -16.11 15.02 -3.21
CA GLU A 53 -16.44 14.75 -1.81
C GLU A 53 -15.37 15.29 -0.88
N PHE A 54 -14.08 15.19 -1.24
CA PHE A 54 -12.99 15.79 -0.46
C PHE A 54 -13.09 17.31 -0.34
N GLN A 55 -13.53 18.00 -1.40
CA GLN A 55 -13.79 19.45 -1.36
C GLN A 55 -14.93 19.83 -0.41
N ARG A 56 -15.94 18.96 -0.26
CA ARG A 56 -17.08 19.17 0.65
C ARG A 56 -16.72 18.82 2.08
N CYS A 57 -16.03 17.71 2.28
CA CYS A 57 -15.59 17.21 3.56
C CYS A 57 -14.26 16.45 3.40
N GLN A 58 -13.20 16.96 4.02
CA GLN A 58 -11.88 16.32 3.95
C GLN A 58 -11.81 14.97 4.70
N TYR A 59 -12.82 14.67 5.53
CA TYR A 59 -12.86 13.49 6.39
C TYR A 59 -14.27 12.89 6.40
N VAL A 60 -14.46 11.82 5.63
CA VAL A 60 -15.72 11.06 5.63
C VAL A 60 -15.82 10.15 6.85
N VAL A 61 -16.97 10.14 7.52
CA VAL A 61 -17.21 9.21 8.65
C VAL A 61 -17.72 7.86 8.17
N GLY A 62 -17.72 6.85 9.05
CA GLY A 62 -17.96 5.45 8.68
C GLY A 62 -19.17 5.23 7.75
N ARG A 63 -20.33 5.81 8.08
CA ARG A 63 -21.54 5.67 7.24
C ARG A 63 -21.36 6.32 5.85
N GLU A 64 -20.86 7.54 5.79
CA GLU A 64 -20.62 8.27 4.54
C GLU A 64 -19.59 7.54 3.67
N ARG A 65 -18.54 6.99 4.30
CA ARG A 65 -17.54 6.17 3.62
C ARG A 65 -18.13 4.89 3.04
N THR A 66 -18.96 4.17 3.79
CA THR A 66 -19.65 2.98 3.28
C THR A 66 -20.54 3.32 2.08
N GLU A 67 -21.28 4.42 2.16
CA GLU A 67 -22.16 4.88 1.07
C GLU A 67 -21.34 5.29 -0.18
N LEU A 68 -20.27 6.06 -0.01
CA LEU A 68 -19.38 6.49 -1.10
C LEU A 68 -18.67 5.31 -1.77
N ALA A 69 -18.18 4.35 -0.97
CA ALA A 69 -17.58 3.11 -1.48
C ALA A 69 -18.56 2.32 -2.35
N ARG A 70 -19.82 2.18 -1.90
CA ARG A 70 -20.87 1.50 -2.67
C ARG A 70 -21.17 2.21 -3.99
N GLN A 71 -21.24 3.54 -3.99
CA GLN A 71 -21.52 4.34 -5.18
C GLN A 71 -20.38 4.25 -6.22
N LEU A 72 -19.13 4.18 -5.76
CA LEU A 72 -17.96 4.10 -6.63
C LEU A 72 -17.55 2.66 -6.97
N ASN A 73 -18.26 1.68 -6.44
CA ASN A 73 -17.95 0.26 -6.59
C ASN A 73 -16.51 -0.07 -6.09
N LEU A 74 -16.16 0.50 -4.93
CA LEU A 74 -14.89 0.38 -4.21
C LEU A 74 -15.12 -0.27 -2.83
N SER A 75 -14.06 -0.71 -2.17
CA SER A 75 -14.11 -1.06 -0.73
C SER A 75 -13.93 0.17 0.15
N GLU A 76 -14.41 0.11 1.39
CA GLU A 76 -14.22 1.21 2.36
C GLU A 76 -12.74 1.56 2.60
N THR A 77 -11.83 0.62 2.41
CA THR A 77 -10.39 0.86 2.52
C THR A 77 -9.77 1.58 1.32
N GLN A 78 -10.52 1.72 0.22
CA GLN A 78 -10.12 2.42 -1.00
C GLN A 78 -10.72 3.83 -1.09
N VAL A 79 -11.59 4.21 -0.15
CA VAL A 79 -12.24 5.51 0.00
C VAL A 79 -11.65 6.22 1.20
#